data_AF-A0A819D293-F1
#
_entry.id   AF-A0A819D293-F1
#
_cell.length_a   1.000
_cell.length_b   1.000
_cell.length_c   1.000
_cell.angle_alpha   90.00
_cell.angle_beta   90.00
_cell.angle_gamma   90.00
#
_symmetry.space_group_name_H-M   'P 1'
#
loop_
_entity.id
_entity.type
_entity.pdbx_description
1 polymer ?
#
loop_
_entity_poly.entity_id
_entity_poly.type
_entity_poly.pdbx_seq_one_letter_code
_entity_poly.pdbx_strand_id
1 'polypeptide(L)'
;SSPNENRLAYDDDSCNQKQFSFAIALETSVTYILIVTTFSPNLTGAFWIYVSGPDNIDLKNISSSSVIQMPYSSAVLSNYSSELNTSSQTYSRDCRKSNYYYETIRMNVVETGYYALISSSNMNTFGDIYKDDFNPMNPFENLLSQDYRSCSYQDFKFIAYLHTGTTYILVVTTWSPNMTGDFSILTSGPDNITLNPYSSYAQTSL
;
A
#
# COMPACT_ATOMS: atom_id res chain seq x y z
N SER A 1 8.95 -0.85 15.79
CA SER A 1 7.49 -0.85 15.62
C SER A 1 7.20 -0.52 14.19
N SER A 2 6.42 -1.35 13.51
CA SER A 2 5.97 -1.09 12.15
C SER A 2 4.93 0.06 12.19
N PRO A 3 5.01 1.07 11.33
CA PRO A 3 3.99 2.11 11.19
C PRO A 3 2.58 1.61 10.92
N ASN A 4 2.39 0.38 10.44
CA ASN A 4 1.05 -0.20 10.37
C ASN A 4 0.54 -0.68 11.74
N GLU A 5 1.42 -0.91 12.73
CA GLU A 5 1.02 -1.23 14.11
C GLU A 5 0.44 -0.01 14.85
N ASN A 6 0.76 1.21 14.40
CA ASN A 6 0.32 2.46 15.03
C ASN A 6 -0.46 3.40 14.08
N ARG A 7 -0.83 2.94 12.87
CA ARG A 7 -1.61 3.74 11.92
C ARG A 7 -3.08 3.68 12.31
N LEU A 8 -3.62 4.82 12.68
CA LEU A 8 -5.00 4.90 13.14
C LEU A 8 -5.98 5.25 12.00
N ALA A 9 -5.55 6.04 11.02
CA ALA A 9 -6.33 6.37 9.82
C ALA A 9 -5.43 6.72 8.63
N TYR A 10 -5.99 6.62 7.42
CA TYR A 10 -5.37 6.98 6.16
C TYR A 10 -6.45 7.35 5.15
N ASP A 11 -6.21 8.41 4.37
CA ASP A 11 -6.97 8.77 3.18
C ASP A 11 -6.05 9.57 2.26
N ASP A 12 -6.13 9.36 0.96
CA ASP A 12 -5.26 9.98 -0.04
C ASP A 12 -5.99 10.91 -1.01
N ASP A 13 -7.26 10.63 -1.32
CA ASP A 13 -7.99 11.37 -2.35
C ASP A 13 -9.46 11.70 -2.06
N SER A 14 -10.03 11.23 -0.94
CA SER A 14 -11.44 11.43 -0.55
C SER A 14 -12.41 11.28 -1.73
N CYS A 15 -12.18 10.30 -2.59
CA CYS A 15 -12.95 10.11 -3.82
C CYS A 15 -12.93 11.30 -4.78
N ASN A 16 -11.75 11.67 -5.31
CA ASN A 16 -11.52 12.70 -6.33
C ASN A 16 -11.54 14.16 -5.88
N GLN A 17 -11.53 14.43 -4.59
CA GLN A 17 -11.36 15.80 -4.12
C GLN A 17 -9.88 16.22 -4.15
N LYS A 18 -8.96 15.27 -4.40
CA LYS A 18 -7.49 15.48 -4.36
C LYS A 18 -7.04 16.03 -3.00
N GLN A 19 -7.82 15.72 -1.96
CA GLN A 19 -7.61 16.11 -0.57
C GLN A 19 -7.89 14.88 0.27
N PHE A 20 -7.21 14.75 1.39
CA PHE A 20 -7.55 13.72 2.38
C PHE A 20 -8.63 14.24 3.33
N SER A 21 -9.50 13.36 3.80
CA SER A 21 -10.53 13.59 4.79
C SER A 21 -10.86 12.27 5.48
N PHE A 22 -10.65 12.22 6.79
CA PHE A 22 -11.03 11.07 7.60
C PHE A 22 -11.53 11.53 8.97
N ALA A 23 -12.43 10.73 9.55
CA ALA A 23 -12.88 10.89 10.92
C ALA A 23 -12.25 9.79 11.77
N ILE A 24 -11.73 10.16 12.94
CA ILE A 24 -11.06 9.24 13.83
C ILE A 24 -11.36 9.57 15.30
N ALA A 25 -11.51 8.54 16.13
CA ALA A 25 -11.58 8.69 17.57
C ALA A 25 -10.16 8.78 18.14
N LEU A 26 -9.88 9.86 18.88
CA LEU A 26 -8.61 10.11 19.54
C LEU A 26 -8.84 10.17 21.06
N GLU A 27 -7.87 9.67 21.82
CA GLU A 27 -7.89 9.69 23.28
C GLU A 27 -7.32 11.01 23.81
N THR A 28 -7.88 11.49 24.91
CA THR A 28 -7.43 12.72 25.57
C THR A 28 -6.01 12.54 26.13
N SER A 29 -5.20 13.59 26.07
CA SER A 29 -3.82 13.61 26.60
C SER A 29 -2.83 12.65 25.91
N VAL A 30 -3.17 12.15 24.73
CA VAL A 30 -2.27 11.37 23.86
C VAL A 30 -1.78 12.25 22.70
N THR A 31 -0.51 12.10 22.34
CA THR A 31 0.09 12.79 21.18
C THR A 31 -0.03 11.92 19.94
N TYR A 32 -0.60 12.47 18.88
CA TYR A 32 -0.70 11.84 17.57
C TYR A 32 0.16 12.57 16.54
N ILE A 33 0.61 11.85 15.52
CA ILE A 33 1.37 12.41 14.41
C ILE A 33 0.50 12.33 13.15
N LEU A 34 0.22 13.49 12.55
CA LEU A 34 -0.36 13.58 11.22
C LEU A 34 0.77 13.75 10.20
N ILE A 35 0.84 12.84 9.24
CA ILE A 35 1.78 12.91 8.12
C ILE A 35 1.00 13.36 6.89
N VAL A 36 1.38 14.52 6.33
CA VAL A 36 0.80 15.05 5.09
C VAL A 36 1.85 14.93 3.98
N THR A 37 1.51 14.23 2.91
CA THR A 37 2.40 14.01 1.76
C THR A 37 1.69 14.33 0.45
N THR A 38 2.46 14.53 -0.61
CA THR A 38 1.94 14.72 -1.97
C THR A 38 1.83 13.39 -2.72
N PHE A 39 0.91 13.33 -3.69
CA PHE A 39 0.71 12.17 -4.56
C PHE A 39 1.94 11.84 -5.41
N SER A 40 2.60 12.88 -5.95
CA SER A 40 3.79 12.74 -6.77
C SER A 40 5.04 13.07 -5.98
N PRO A 41 6.12 12.29 -6.12
CA PRO A 41 7.38 12.59 -5.48
C PRO A 41 7.88 13.97 -5.93
N ASN A 42 8.56 14.67 -5.02
CA ASN A 42 9.13 16.02 -5.24
C ASN A 42 8.09 17.13 -5.53
N LEU A 43 6.80 16.82 -5.51
CA LEU A 43 5.77 17.85 -5.60
C LEU A 43 5.73 18.60 -4.27
N THR A 44 5.82 19.92 -4.34
CA THR A 44 5.67 20.82 -3.19
C THR A 44 4.50 21.78 -3.43
N GLY A 45 3.90 22.24 -2.35
CA GLY A 45 2.78 23.17 -2.41
C GLY A 45 2.36 23.63 -1.03
N ALA A 46 1.68 24.77 -0.96
CA ALA A 46 1.02 25.20 0.26
C ALA A 46 -0.23 24.34 0.49
N PHE A 47 -0.50 24.03 1.76
CA PHE A 47 -1.71 23.35 2.17
C PHE A 47 -2.23 23.98 3.46
N TRP A 48 -3.49 23.72 3.76
CA TRP A 48 -4.11 24.02 5.04
C TRP A 48 -4.79 22.75 5.55
N ILE A 49 -4.88 22.61 6.86
CA ILE A 49 -5.59 21.50 7.51
C ILE A 49 -6.74 22.10 8.28
N TYR A 50 -7.93 21.54 8.09
CA TYR A 50 -9.08 21.81 8.95
C TYR A 50 -9.32 20.60 9.84
N VAL A 51 -9.36 20.86 11.15
CA VAL A 51 -9.65 19.84 12.15
C VAL A 51 -10.83 20.34 12.97
N SER A 52 -11.79 19.46 13.18
CA SER A 52 -12.96 19.71 14.03
C SER A 52 -13.20 18.50 14.91
N GLY A 53 -13.56 18.73 16.16
CA GLY A 53 -13.79 17.69 17.15
C GLY A 53 -14.68 18.16 18.29
N PRO A 54 -15.06 17.26 19.21
CA PRO A 54 -15.89 17.59 20.36
C PRO A 54 -15.19 18.51 21.37
N ASP A 55 -13.86 18.67 21.27
CA ASP A 55 -13.05 19.57 22.10
C ASP A 55 -11.90 20.16 21.25
N ASN A 56 -11.17 21.13 21.81
CA ASN A 56 -10.06 21.80 21.16
C ASN A 56 -8.91 20.83 20.84
N ILE A 57 -8.45 20.87 19.58
CA ILE A 57 -7.27 20.12 19.13
C ILE A 57 -6.12 21.12 18.95
N ASP A 58 -5.03 20.91 19.68
CA ASP A 58 -3.80 21.69 19.56
C ASP A 58 -2.93 21.14 18.42
N LEU A 59 -3.09 21.70 17.23
CA LEU A 59 -2.31 21.33 16.05
C LEU A 59 -1.01 22.15 16.00
N LYS A 60 0.09 21.55 16.41
CA LYS A 60 1.42 22.17 16.35
C LYS A 60 2.19 21.64 15.16
N ASN A 61 2.71 22.54 14.33
CA ASN A 61 3.73 22.19 13.36
C ASN A 61 4.99 21.81 14.15
N ILE A 62 5.35 20.54 14.09
CA ILE A 62 6.60 20.06 14.63
C ILE A 62 7.65 20.43 13.57
N SER A 63 8.32 21.58 13.74
CA SER A 63 9.45 21.93 12.89
C SER A 63 10.54 20.85 12.99
N SER A 64 11.24 20.63 11.88
CA SER A 64 12.17 19.54 11.52
C SER A 64 13.28 19.14 12.51
N SER A 65 13.31 19.65 13.73
CA SER A 65 14.23 19.21 14.80
C SER A 65 13.74 17.97 15.56
N SER A 66 12.50 17.50 15.35
CA SER A 66 11.95 16.30 16.00
C SER A 66 11.05 15.45 15.10
N VAL A 67 10.94 15.80 13.81
CA VAL A 67 10.17 15.04 12.83
C VAL A 67 11.09 14.02 12.18
N ILE A 68 10.60 12.78 12.08
CA ILE A 68 11.10 11.79 11.13
C ILE A 68 10.85 12.38 9.75
N GLN A 69 11.77 13.21 9.26
CA GLN A 69 11.83 13.59 7.86
C GLN A 69 11.81 12.27 7.10
N MET A 70 10.90 12.07 6.15
CA MET A 70 11.10 11.08 5.10
C MET A 70 12.46 11.42 4.49
N PRO A 71 13.55 10.71 4.81
CA PRO A 71 14.89 11.30 4.76
C PRO A 71 15.45 11.43 3.34
N TYR A 72 14.64 11.19 2.31
CA TYR A 72 15.12 11.08 0.94
C TYR A 72 14.80 12.36 0.17
N SER A 73 15.82 13.20 -0.01
CA SER A 73 15.79 14.33 -0.95
C SER A 73 15.68 13.88 -2.42
N SER A 74 15.69 12.58 -2.68
CA SER A 74 15.46 11.93 -3.98
C SER A 74 14.93 10.52 -3.75
N ALA A 75 13.61 10.34 -3.80
CA ALA A 75 13.02 9.01 -3.74
C ALA A 75 13.51 8.18 -4.94
N VAL A 76 13.93 6.95 -4.69
CA VAL A 76 14.36 6.02 -5.73
C VAL A 76 13.12 5.30 -6.29
N LEU A 77 13.08 5.13 -7.61
CA LEU A 77 11.98 4.49 -8.31
C LEU A 77 12.37 3.09 -8.77
N SER A 78 11.51 2.10 -8.53
CA SER A 78 11.63 0.77 -9.13
C SER A 78 10.32 0.40 -9.82
N ASN A 79 10.40 -0.24 -10.99
CA ASN A 79 9.24 -0.64 -11.79
C ASN A 79 9.21 -2.16 -11.98
N TYR A 80 8.01 -2.72 -11.96
CA TYR A 80 7.74 -4.12 -12.29
C TYR A 80 6.55 -4.18 -13.25
N SER A 81 6.52 -5.14 -14.15
CA SER A 81 5.38 -5.32 -15.06
C SER A 81 5.19 -6.80 -15.36
N SER A 82 3.93 -7.21 -15.44
CA SER A 82 3.53 -8.60 -15.69
C SER A 82 2.08 -8.64 -16.20
N GLU A 83 1.54 -9.84 -16.36
CA GLU A 83 0.20 -10.10 -16.86
C GLU A 83 -0.51 -11.13 -15.95
N LEU A 84 -1.76 -10.83 -15.59
CA LEU A 84 -2.68 -11.86 -15.08
C LEU A 84 -3.39 -12.49 -16.28
N ASN A 85 -3.22 -13.79 -16.50
CA ASN A 85 -3.87 -14.51 -17.58
C ASN A 85 -4.53 -15.80 -17.07
N THR A 86 -5.15 -16.57 -17.97
CA THR A 86 -5.90 -17.78 -17.58
C THR A 86 -5.01 -18.91 -17.04
N SER A 87 -3.68 -18.80 -17.16
CA SER A 87 -2.71 -19.73 -16.55
C SER A 87 -2.25 -19.29 -15.16
N SER A 88 -2.52 -18.05 -14.76
CA SER A 88 -2.22 -17.55 -13.42
C SER A 88 -2.97 -18.38 -12.37
N GLN A 89 -2.35 -18.51 -11.19
CA GLN A 89 -3.00 -19.18 -10.07
C GLN A 89 -4.24 -18.41 -9.65
N THR A 90 -5.20 -19.10 -9.02
CA THR A 90 -6.41 -18.47 -8.49
C THR A 90 -6.59 -18.75 -7.02
N TYR A 91 -7.26 -17.83 -6.33
CA TYR A 91 -7.66 -18.01 -4.93
C TYR A 91 -9.03 -17.41 -4.66
N SER A 92 -9.56 -17.65 -3.46
CA SER A 92 -10.77 -16.97 -2.97
C SER A 92 -10.37 -15.82 -2.06
N ARG A 93 -10.42 -14.60 -2.59
CA ARG A 93 -10.02 -13.40 -1.84
C ARG A 93 -10.95 -13.06 -0.67
N ASP A 94 -12.25 -13.22 -0.87
CA ASP A 94 -13.28 -12.72 0.06
C ASP A 94 -14.16 -13.83 0.66
N CYS A 95 -13.75 -15.10 0.52
CA CYS A 95 -14.49 -16.30 0.89
C CYS A 95 -15.89 -16.44 0.26
N ARG A 96 -16.28 -15.52 -0.64
CA ARG A 96 -17.60 -15.49 -1.31
C ARG A 96 -17.48 -15.86 -2.77
N LYS A 97 -16.43 -15.37 -3.42
CA LYS A 97 -16.12 -15.58 -4.83
C LYS A 97 -14.76 -16.29 -4.94
N SER A 98 -14.66 -17.21 -5.89
CA SER A 98 -13.41 -17.88 -6.26
C SER A 98 -12.92 -17.35 -7.61
N ASN A 99 -11.80 -17.89 -8.10
CA ASN A 99 -11.27 -17.64 -9.44
C ASN A 99 -10.74 -16.21 -9.63
N TYR A 100 -10.17 -15.62 -8.58
CA TYR A 100 -9.37 -14.42 -8.70
C TYR A 100 -7.97 -14.80 -9.14
N TYR A 101 -7.63 -14.52 -10.40
CA TYR A 101 -6.26 -14.65 -10.88
C TYR A 101 -5.35 -13.74 -10.06
N TYR A 102 -4.20 -14.26 -9.64
CA TYR A 102 -3.24 -13.49 -8.87
C TYR A 102 -1.81 -13.80 -9.25
N GLU A 103 -0.94 -12.85 -8.89
CA GLU A 103 0.50 -13.01 -8.93
C GLU A 103 1.09 -12.62 -7.57
N THR A 104 1.98 -13.45 -7.06
CA THR A 104 2.78 -13.19 -5.87
C THR A 104 4.14 -12.64 -6.28
N ILE A 105 4.53 -11.51 -5.70
CA ILE A 105 5.76 -10.79 -6.00
C ILE A 105 6.52 -10.60 -4.70
N ARG A 106 7.70 -11.21 -4.59
CA ARG A 106 8.58 -11.00 -3.44
C ARG A 106 9.24 -9.64 -3.53
N MET A 107 9.14 -8.86 -2.46
CA MET A 107 9.77 -7.55 -2.33
C MET A 107 11.05 -7.67 -1.49
N ASN A 108 12.18 -7.37 -2.10
CA ASN A 108 13.46 -7.28 -1.40
C ASN A 108 13.75 -5.82 -1.08
N VAL A 109 13.62 -5.47 0.19
CA VAL A 109 13.76 -4.12 0.71
C VAL A 109 15.21 -3.89 1.10
N VAL A 110 15.89 -2.97 0.42
CA VAL A 110 17.30 -2.66 0.68
C VAL A 110 17.44 -1.76 1.91
N GLU A 111 16.60 -0.72 2.00
CA GLU A 111 16.62 0.25 3.08
C GLU A 111 15.30 0.28 3.84
N THR A 112 15.36 0.38 5.17
CA THR A 112 14.15 0.47 5.99
C THR A 112 13.50 1.85 5.82
N GLY A 113 12.21 1.89 5.50
CA GLY A 113 11.48 3.14 5.40
C GLY A 113 10.10 3.00 4.79
N TYR A 114 9.45 4.14 4.50
CA TYR A 114 8.15 4.15 3.84
C TYR A 114 8.31 4.06 2.32
N TYR A 115 7.53 3.18 1.73
CA TYR A 115 7.44 2.95 0.31
C TYR A 115 6.03 3.20 -0.17
N ALA A 116 5.89 4.00 -1.22
CA ALA A 116 4.66 4.13 -1.99
C ALA A 116 4.66 3.09 -3.11
N LEU A 117 3.57 2.34 -3.25
CA LEU A 117 3.36 1.38 -4.33
C LEU A 117 2.11 1.82 -5.10
N ILE A 118 2.24 1.90 -6.42
CA ILE A 118 1.20 2.37 -7.32
C ILE A 118 1.09 1.35 -8.45
N SER A 119 -0.08 0.74 -8.64
CA SER A 119 -0.33 -0.03 -9.86
C SER A 119 -0.77 0.86 -11.02
N SER A 120 -0.64 0.33 -12.23
CA SER A 120 -1.21 0.88 -13.44
C SER A 120 -1.67 -0.27 -14.33
N SER A 121 -2.97 -0.33 -14.61
CA SER A 121 -3.59 -1.36 -15.43
C SER A 121 -4.87 -0.88 -16.12
N ASN A 122 -5.27 -1.58 -17.18
CA ASN A 122 -6.61 -1.47 -17.77
C ASN A 122 -7.65 -2.35 -17.04
N MET A 123 -7.23 -3.09 -16.02
CA MET A 123 -8.08 -3.85 -15.13
C MET A 123 -8.25 -3.12 -13.81
N ASN A 124 -9.37 -3.39 -13.14
CA ASN A 124 -9.53 -3.02 -11.75
C ASN A 124 -8.67 -3.92 -10.86
N THR A 125 -7.44 -3.49 -10.60
CA THR A 125 -6.43 -4.18 -9.80
C THR A 125 -6.66 -4.00 -8.31
N PHE A 126 -6.15 -4.95 -7.54
CA PHE A 126 -6.27 -5.04 -6.09
C PHE A 126 -4.92 -5.51 -5.55
N GLY A 127 -4.43 -4.86 -4.51
CA GLY A 127 -3.08 -5.11 -3.97
C GLY A 127 -3.10 -5.39 -2.48
N ASP A 128 -2.42 -6.47 -2.08
CA ASP A 128 -2.22 -6.84 -0.69
C ASP A 128 -0.73 -7.04 -0.41
N ILE A 129 -0.22 -6.50 0.71
CA ILE A 129 1.11 -6.83 1.22
C ILE A 129 0.97 -7.80 2.38
N TYR A 130 1.76 -8.87 2.32
CA TYR A 130 1.95 -9.85 3.38
C TYR A 130 3.36 -9.77 3.95
N LYS A 131 3.48 -10.05 5.25
CA LYS A 131 4.77 -10.29 5.91
C LYS A 131 5.14 -11.75 5.77
N ASP A 132 6.40 -12.05 5.50
CA ASP A 132 7.00 -13.38 5.50
C ASP A 132 6.46 -14.34 4.41
N ASP A 133 5.16 -14.65 4.38
CA ASP A 133 4.52 -15.51 3.36
C ASP A 133 3.05 -15.15 3.11
N PHE A 134 2.55 -15.52 1.94
CA PHE A 134 1.13 -15.44 1.55
C PHE A 134 0.53 -16.85 1.46
N ASN A 135 -0.62 -17.08 2.08
CA ASN A 135 -1.35 -18.35 2.00
C ASN A 135 -2.67 -18.17 1.23
N PRO A 136 -2.82 -18.70 0.00
CA PRO A 136 -4.04 -18.53 -0.80
C PRO A 136 -5.26 -19.25 -0.19
N MET A 137 -5.06 -20.22 0.70
CA MET A 137 -6.14 -20.90 1.43
C MET A 137 -6.59 -20.12 2.65
N ASN A 138 -5.76 -19.19 3.14
CA ASN A 138 -6.04 -18.32 4.28
C ASN A 138 -5.50 -16.91 4.01
N PRO A 139 -6.12 -16.15 3.10
CA PRO A 139 -5.58 -14.87 2.60
C PRO A 139 -5.61 -13.73 3.63
N PHE A 140 -6.09 -13.97 4.85
CA PHE A 140 -6.00 -13.01 5.94
C PHE A 140 -4.79 -13.24 6.85
N GLU A 141 -4.12 -14.39 6.69
CA GLU A 141 -2.90 -14.72 7.42
C GLU A 141 -1.74 -13.83 6.93
N ASN A 142 -1.00 -13.26 7.88
CA ASN A 142 0.15 -12.38 7.63
C ASN A 142 -0.12 -11.10 6.82
N LEU A 143 -1.38 -10.74 6.59
CA LEU A 143 -1.75 -9.52 5.87
C LEU A 143 -1.31 -8.27 6.66
N LEU A 144 -0.48 -7.44 6.04
CA LEU A 144 0.03 -6.19 6.63
C LEU A 144 -0.73 -4.96 6.17
N SER A 145 -1.13 -4.94 4.90
CA SER A 145 -1.84 -3.81 4.30
C SER A 145 -2.60 -4.31 3.08
N GLN A 146 -3.75 -3.72 2.85
CA GLN A 146 -4.64 -3.99 1.74
C GLN A 146 -5.10 -2.66 1.17
N ASP A 147 -5.19 -2.56 -0.15
CA ASP A 147 -5.91 -1.49 -0.80
C ASP A 147 -6.58 -2.00 -2.09
N TYR A 148 -7.74 -1.43 -2.36
CA TYR A 148 -8.65 -1.92 -3.39
C TYR A 148 -9.27 -0.83 -4.25
N ARG A 149 -9.04 0.46 -3.94
CA ARG A 149 -9.51 1.58 -4.77
C ARG A 149 -9.12 2.96 -4.23
N SER A 150 -8.56 3.81 -5.08
CA SER A 150 -8.84 5.26 -5.06
C SER A 150 -10.08 5.51 -5.94
N CYS A 151 -11.10 6.26 -5.49
CA CYS A 151 -12.48 6.07 -5.95
C CYS A 151 -12.76 6.29 -7.47
N SER A 152 -11.79 6.80 -8.24
CA SER A 152 -11.82 6.97 -9.71
C SER A 152 -10.86 6.10 -10.53
N TYR A 153 -9.88 5.46 -9.92
CA TYR A 153 -8.85 4.71 -10.65
C TYR A 153 -9.06 3.21 -10.50
N GLN A 154 -8.67 2.47 -11.53
CA GLN A 154 -8.67 1.01 -11.55
C GLN A 154 -7.42 0.42 -10.86
N ASP A 155 -6.65 1.29 -10.21
CA ASP A 155 -5.32 1.00 -9.68
C ASP A 155 -5.34 1.06 -8.14
N PHE A 156 -4.64 0.11 -7.50
CA PHE A 156 -4.36 0.17 -6.07
C PHE A 156 -3.17 1.09 -5.81
N LYS A 157 -3.22 1.83 -4.70
CA LYS A 157 -2.19 2.78 -4.29
C LYS A 157 -2.09 2.83 -2.78
N PHE A 158 -0.96 2.41 -2.23
CA PHE A 158 -0.78 2.47 -0.78
C PHE A 158 0.65 2.73 -0.38
N ILE A 159 0.78 3.20 0.86
CA ILE A 159 2.07 3.41 1.53
C ILE A 159 2.24 2.32 2.57
N ALA A 160 3.40 1.65 2.53
CA ALA A 160 3.80 0.67 3.52
C ALA A 160 5.18 1.01 4.08
N TYR A 161 5.36 0.84 5.39
CA TYR A 161 6.68 0.92 5.97
C TYR A 161 7.31 -0.46 6.01
N LEU A 162 8.43 -0.59 5.32
CA LEU A 162 9.09 -1.86 5.09
C LEU A 162 10.46 -1.85 5.76
N HIS A 163 10.81 -2.97 6.38
CA HIS A 163 12.09 -3.18 7.04
C HIS A 163 13.05 -3.98 6.17
N THR A 164 14.30 -3.54 6.11
CA THR A 164 15.39 -4.32 5.50
C THR A 164 15.52 -5.69 6.18
N GLY A 165 15.88 -6.71 5.40
CA GLY A 165 16.02 -8.09 5.88
C GLY A 165 14.72 -8.82 6.23
N THR A 166 13.56 -8.16 6.13
CA THR A 166 12.24 -8.82 6.26
C THR A 166 11.75 -9.21 4.87
N THR A 167 11.16 -10.40 4.74
CA THR A 167 10.51 -10.82 3.49
C THR A 167 9.11 -10.23 3.46
N TYR A 168 8.75 -9.60 2.35
CA TYR A 168 7.38 -9.16 2.10
C TYR A 168 6.92 -9.72 0.76
N ILE A 169 5.65 -10.09 0.69
CA ILE A 169 5.00 -10.58 -0.52
C ILE A 169 3.92 -9.58 -0.91
N LEU A 170 4.01 -9.00 -2.11
CA LEU A 170 2.93 -8.27 -2.74
C LEU A 170 2.10 -9.26 -3.56
N VAL A 171 0.80 -9.32 -3.29
CA VAL A 171 -0.17 -10.04 -4.13
C VAL A 171 -0.89 -9.02 -4.99
N VAL A 172 -0.78 -9.18 -6.31
CA VAL A 172 -1.61 -8.44 -7.27
C VAL A 172 -2.73 -9.34 -7.74
N THR A 173 -3.96 -8.85 -7.63
CA THR A 173 -5.16 -9.51 -8.17
C THR A 173 -6.13 -8.47 -8.72
N THR A 174 -7.39 -8.84 -8.92
CA THR A 174 -8.43 -7.98 -9.50
C THR A 174 -9.65 -7.86 -8.60
N TRP A 175 -10.40 -6.77 -8.74
CA TRP A 175 -11.64 -6.53 -7.99
C TRP A 175 -12.72 -7.58 -8.27
N SER A 176 -12.85 -8.01 -9.53
CA SER A 176 -13.83 -9.00 -9.97
C SER A 176 -13.14 -10.30 -10.42
N PRO A 177 -13.75 -11.47 -10.18
CA PRO A 177 -13.14 -12.75 -10.55
C PRO A 177 -13.08 -12.92 -12.07
N ASN A 178 -12.21 -13.81 -12.53
CA ASN A 178 -11.97 -14.13 -13.94
C ASN A 178 -11.52 -12.93 -14.81
N MET A 179 -10.96 -11.88 -14.21
CA MET A 179 -10.36 -10.76 -14.95
C MET A 179 -8.88 -11.03 -15.23
N THR A 180 -8.48 -10.78 -16.48
CA THR A 180 -7.11 -10.94 -16.99
C THR A 180 -6.67 -9.67 -17.71
N GLY A 181 -5.37 -9.45 -17.79
CA GLY A 181 -4.76 -8.29 -18.43
C GLY A 181 -3.40 -7.92 -17.84
N ASP A 182 -2.77 -6.95 -18.48
CA ASP A 182 -1.46 -6.46 -18.10
C ASP A 182 -1.54 -5.51 -16.90
N PHE A 183 -0.49 -5.51 -16.09
CA PHE A 183 -0.31 -4.53 -15.04
C PHE A 183 1.16 -4.14 -14.89
N SER A 184 1.37 -2.95 -14.33
CA SER A 184 2.68 -2.49 -13.87
C SER A 184 2.59 -1.96 -12.45
N ILE A 185 3.70 -1.99 -11.73
CA ILE A 185 3.84 -1.47 -10.36
C ILE A 185 5.02 -0.51 -10.35
N LEU A 186 4.75 0.75 -10.02
CA LEU A 186 5.76 1.72 -9.68
C LEU A 186 5.91 1.78 -8.16
N THR A 187 7.14 1.62 -7.68
CA THR A 187 7.50 1.80 -6.28
C THR A 187 8.36 3.04 -6.11
N SER A 188 8.16 3.76 -5.02
CA SER A 188 8.94 4.94 -4.67
C SER A 188 9.25 4.94 -3.17
N GLY A 189 10.51 5.15 -2.81
CA GLY A 189 10.89 5.18 -1.40
C GLY A 189 12.37 5.48 -1.16
N PRO A 190 12.88 5.09 0.03
CA PRO A 190 14.27 5.22 0.45
C PRO A 190 15.35 4.92 -0.59
N ASP A 191 15.22 3.73 -1.16
CA ASP A 191 16.16 3.08 -2.04
C ASP A 191 15.36 2.13 -2.92
N ASN A 192 16.00 1.48 -3.89
CA ASN A 192 15.34 0.50 -4.73
C ASN A 192 14.75 -0.66 -3.92
N ILE A 193 13.55 -1.09 -4.34
CA ILE A 193 13.02 -2.41 -4.00
C ILE A 193 13.20 -3.29 -5.22
N THR A 194 13.78 -4.47 -5.03
CA THR A 194 13.76 -5.48 -6.08
C THR A 194 12.46 -6.29 -5.98
N LEU A 195 11.67 -6.26 -7.04
CA LEU A 195 10.43 -7.02 -7.18
C LEU A 195 10.71 -8.26 -8.02
N ASN A 196 10.47 -9.44 -7.47
CA ASN A 196 10.68 -10.71 -8.16
C ASN A 196 9.40 -11.54 -8.16
N PRO A 197 9.02 -12.16 -9.29
CA PRO A 197 7.94 -13.14 -9.28
C PRO A 197 8.27 -14.24 -8.28
N TYR A 198 7.27 -14.63 -7.50
CA TYR A 198 7.38 -15.64 -6.45
C TYR A 198 6.22 -16.61 -6.63
N SER A 199 6.46 -17.90 -6.38
CA SER A 199 5.39 -18.88 -6.25
C SER A 199 5.75 -19.79 -5.07
N SER A 200 5.06 -19.61 -3.94
CA SER A 200 5.23 -20.47 -2.75
C SER A 200 4.53 -21.82 -2.91
N TYR A 201 3.58 -21.94 -3.85
CA TYR A 201 2.78 -23.14 -4.05
C TYR A 201 2.95 -23.63 -5.48
N ALA A 202 3.94 -24.51 -5.69
CA ALA A 202 3.98 -25.35 -6.87
C ALA A 202 2.68 -26.17 -6.92
N GLN A 203 2.02 -26.17 -8.08
CA GLN A 203 0.86 -27.02 -8.36
C GLN A 203 1.16 -28.46 -7.91
N THR A 204 0.51 -28.91 -6.84
CA THR A 204 0.33 -30.35 -6.65
C THR A 204 -0.84 -30.75 -7.54
N SER A 205 -0.49 -31.19 -8.74
CA SER A 205 -1.41 -31.87 -9.65
C SER A 205 -1.98 -33.09 -8.92
N LEU A 206 -3.31 -33.14 -8.77
CA LEU A 206 -4.04 -34.39 -8.55
C LEU A 206 -4.37 -35.02 -9.91
#